data_AF-A0A7S2WS00-F1
#
_entry.id   AF-A0A7S2WS00-F1
#
_cell.length_a   1.000
_cell.length_b   1.000
_cell.length_c   1.000
_cell.angle_alpha   90.00
_cell.angle_beta   90.00
_cell.angle_gamma   90.00
#
_symmetry.space_group_name_H-M   'P 1'
#
loop_
_entity.id
_entity.type
_entity.pdbx_description
1 polymer ?
#
loop_
_entity_poly.entity_id
_entity_poly.type
_entity_poly.pdbx_seq_one_letter_code
_entity_poly.pdbx_strand_id
1 'polypeptide(L)'
;LLFICYYWTMKISKMSSCDHFATYRVASAYIKNKVEDAGLPLPEVGIICGSGLSGLSSTLTNTLTVSYVDIPNFPDVSVVGHSGEVVIGSLTERKVPTICFRGRFHSYEGHDMNTVALPVRVMRCLGVK
;
A
#
# COMPACT_ATOMS: atom_id res chain seq x y z
N LEU A 1 -11.31 -38.82 3.38
CA LEU A 1 -11.39 -38.73 1.91
C LEU A 1 -12.09 -37.46 1.37
N LEU A 2 -12.32 -36.43 2.19
CA LEU A 2 -12.94 -35.14 1.79
C LEU A 2 -11.94 -34.02 1.47
N PHE A 3 -10.62 -34.27 1.56
CA PHE A 3 -9.59 -33.24 1.44
C PHE A 3 -8.96 -33.09 0.05
N ILE A 4 -9.32 -33.92 -0.93
CA ILE A 4 -8.69 -33.92 -2.26
C ILE A 4 -9.58 -33.26 -3.34
N CYS A 5 -10.89 -33.09 -3.07
CA CYS A 5 -11.82 -32.59 -4.09
C CYS A 5 -11.79 -31.05 -4.29
N TYR A 6 -11.28 -30.28 -3.32
CA TYR A 6 -11.18 -28.82 -3.43
C TYR A 6 -9.94 -28.34 -4.20
N TYR A 7 -8.92 -29.19 -4.39
CA TYR A 7 -7.67 -28.78 -5.03
C TYR A 7 -7.71 -28.78 -6.56
N TRP A 8 -8.82 -29.20 -7.19
CA TRP A 8 -8.86 -29.50 -8.62
C TRP A 8 -9.94 -28.78 -9.44
N THR A 9 -10.65 -27.79 -8.86
CA THR A 9 -11.57 -26.93 -9.62
C THR A 9 -11.03 -25.54 -9.91
N MET A 10 -9.86 -25.16 -9.38
CA MET A 10 -9.19 -23.89 -9.70
C MET A 10 -8.08 -24.06 -10.75
N LYS A 11 -8.26 -24.98 -11.70
CA LYS A 11 -7.49 -24.98 -12.94
C LYS A 11 -7.95 -23.80 -13.80
N ILE A 12 -7.25 -22.69 -13.63
CA ILE A 12 -6.64 -21.89 -14.70
C ILE A 12 -7.42 -21.96 -16.02
N SER A 13 -8.43 -21.11 -16.17
CA SER A 13 -8.98 -20.81 -17.49
C SER A 13 -9.35 -19.32 -17.57
N LYS A 14 -8.56 -18.61 -18.38
CA LYS A 14 -8.68 -17.21 -18.82
C LYS A 14 -8.36 -16.14 -17.78
N MET A 15 -7.05 -15.93 -17.64
CA MET A 15 -6.44 -14.69 -17.19
C MET A 15 -6.78 -13.60 -18.23
N SER A 16 -7.85 -12.85 -17.97
CA SER A 16 -8.32 -11.76 -18.85
C SER A 16 -8.80 -10.59 -18.01
N SER A 17 -8.11 -9.44 -18.14
CA SER A 17 -8.47 -8.03 -17.83
C SER A 17 -9.24 -7.63 -16.55
N CYS A 18 -9.75 -8.58 -15.75
CA CYS A 18 -10.53 -8.38 -14.54
C CYS A 18 -9.67 -8.39 -13.25
N ASP A 19 -8.41 -8.83 -13.36
CA ASP A 19 -7.48 -8.91 -12.22
C ASP A 19 -7.04 -7.55 -11.67
N HIS A 20 -7.16 -6.50 -12.48
CA HIS A 20 -6.55 -5.20 -12.21
C HIS A 20 -7.17 -4.47 -11.00
N PHE A 21 -8.47 -4.67 -10.79
CA PHE A 21 -9.21 -4.12 -9.65
C PHE A 21 -8.99 -4.92 -8.36
N ALA A 22 -8.61 -6.20 -8.47
CA ALA A 22 -8.38 -7.06 -7.32
C ALA A 22 -7.08 -6.66 -6.58
N THR A 23 -6.06 -6.27 -7.34
CA THR A 23 -4.68 -6.08 -6.87
C THR A 23 -4.56 -5.04 -5.75
N TYR A 24 -5.06 -3.82 -5.95
CA TYR A 24 -4.96 -2.75 -4.97
C TYR A 24 -6.00 -2.85 -3.85
N ARG A 25 -7.11 -3.56 -4.07
CA ARG A 25 -8.08 -3.86 -3.01
C ARG A 25 -7.48 -4.78 -1.96
N VAL A 26 -6.75 -5.81 -2.37
CA VAL A 26 -6.03 -6.71 -1.45
C VAL A 26 -4.98 -5.94 -0.66
N ALA A 27 -4.15 -5.11 -1.32
CA ALA A 27 -3.18 -4.26 -0.65
C ALA A 27 -3.84 -3.30 0.36
N SER A 28 -4.95 -2.66 -0.04
CA SER A 28 -5.69 -1.76 0.84
C SER A 28 -6.30 -2.48 2.04
N ALA A 29 -6.83 -3.70 1.86
CA ALA A 29 -7.38 -4.50 2.94
C ALA A 29 -6.28 -4.94 3.92
N TYR A 30 -5.11 -5.31 3.41
CA TYR A 30 -3.96 -5.63 4.24
C TYR A 30 -3.54 -4.44 5.11
N ILE A 31 -3.35 -3.26 4.51
CA ILE A 31 -3.00 -2.03 5.25
C ILE A 31 -4.10 -1.67 6.25
N LYS A 32 -5.37 -1.77 5.85
CA LYS A 32 -6.52 -1.50 6.71
C LYS A 32 -6.49 -2.36 7.96
N ASN A 33 -6.29 -3.66 7.82
CA ASN A 33 -6.21 -4.58 8.96
C ASN A 33 -5.05 -4.22 9.89
N LYS A 34 -3.87 -3.87 9.33
CA LYS A 34 -2.73 -3.42 10.15
C LYS A 34 -3.03 -2.15 10.94
N VAL A 35 -3.74 -1.20 10.33
CA VAL A 35 -4.18 0.04 11.00
C VAL A 35 -5.16 -0.26 12.13
N GLU A 36 -6.12 -1.14 11.89
CA GLU A 36 -7.11 -1.58 12.89
C GLU A 36 -6.44 -2.35 14.05
N ASP A 37 -5.53 -3.28 13.75
CA ASP A 37 -4.75 -4.05 14.74
C ASP A 37 -3.91 -3.13 15.62
N ALA A 38 -3.39 -2.03 15.06
CA ALA A 38 -2.63 -1.02 15.79
C ALA A 38 -3.50 -0.02 16.58
N GLY A 39 -4.85 -0.12 16.48
CA GLY A 39 -5.76 0.81 17.14
C GLY A 39 -5.71 2.23 16.59
N LEU A 40 -5.30 2.40 15.33
CA LEU A 40 -5.16 3.70 14.69
C LEU A 40 -6.42 4.09 13.89
N PRO A 41 -6.73 5.38 13.76
CA PRO A 41 -7.79 5.84 12.85
C PRO A 41 -7.40 5.62 11.39
N LEU A 42 -8.40 5.35 10.53
CA LEU A 42 -8.18 5.27 9.09
C LEU A 42 -7.70 6.61 8.53
N PRO A 43 -6.76 6.61 7.56
CA PRO A 43 -6.18 7.83 7.03
C PRO A 43 -7.20 8.64 6.23
N GLU A 44 -7.21 9.96 6.46
CA GLU A 44 -8.00 10.93 5.70
C GLU A 44 -7.16 11.64 4.64
N VAL A 45 -5.85 11.78 4.90
CA VAL A 45 -4.89 12.47 4.03
C VAL A 45 -3.81 11.49 3.58
N GLY A 46 -3.46 11.57 2.30
CA GLY A 46 -2.42 10.76 1.67
C GLY A 46 -1.25 11.60 1.17
N ILE A 47 -0.03 11.14 1.42
CA ILE A 47 1.20 11.79 0.97
C ILE A 47 2.08 10.77 0.26
N ILE A 48 2.60 11.10 -0.93
CA ILE A 48 3.62 10.30 -1.61
C ILE A 48 4.94 11.07 -1.52
N CYS A 49 5.84 10.55 -0.70
CA CYS A 49 7.07 11.19 -0.29
C CYS A 49 8.15 10.88 -1.34
N GLY A 50 8.58 11.92 -2.08
CA GLY A 50 9.60 11.83 -3.12
C GLY A 50 11.05 11.78 -2.61
N SER A 51 12.01 11.76 -3.55
CA SER A 51 13.44 11.88 -3.23
C SER A 51 13.71 13.12 -2.37
N GLY A 52 14.36 12.93 -1.22
CA GLY A 52 14.64 14.01 -0.25
C GLY A 52 13.48 14.41 0.67
N LEU A 53 12.27 13.86 0.49
CA LEU A 53 11.09 14.17 1.30
C LEU A 53 10.74 13.04 2.30
N SER A 54 11.60 12.04 2.45
CA SER A 54 11.38 10.92 3.38
C SER A 54 11.36 11.36 4.85
N GLY A 55 11.85 12.56 5.17
CA GLY A 55 11.76 13.17 6.49
C GLY A 55 10.36 13.66 6.85
N LEU A 56 9.43 13.82 5.91
CA LEU A 56 8.06 14.26 6.25
C LEU A 56 7.34 13.30 7.20
N SER A 57 7.62 12.00 7.10
CA SER A 57 7.01 11.00 7.98
C SER A 57 7.47 11.14 9.44
N SER A 58 8.59 11.81 9.74
CA SER A 58 9.04 12.04 11.13
C SER A 58 8.18 13.06 11.87
N THR A 59 7.37 13.83 11.14
CA THR A 59 6.39 14.75 11.72
C THR A 59 5.11 14.05 12.17
N LEU A 60 4.94 12.77 11.83
CA LEU A 60 3.79 11.97 12.27
C LEU A 60 4.01 11.46 13.70
N THR A 61 2.94 11.46 14.46
CA THR A 61 2.88 10.91 15.83
C THR A 61 1.99 9.68 15.85
N ASN A 62 2.19 8.80 16.85
CA ASN A 62 1.44 7.54 17.00
C ASN A 62 1.46 6.70 15.71
N THR A 63 2.67 6.31 15.30
CA THR A 63 2.91 5.78 13.96
C THR A 63 2.89 4.26 13.88
N LEU A 64 2.43 3.76 12.74
CA LEU A 64 2.59 2.39 12.27
C LEU A 64 3.39 2.43 10.97
N THR A 65 4.47 1.65 10.90
CA THR A 65 5.28 1.50 9.69
C THR A 65 5.08 0.11 9.10
N VAL A 66 4.83 0.03 7.80
CA VAL A 66 4.64 -1.21 7.04
C VAL A 66 5.59 -1.19 5.84
N SER A 67 6.43 -2.22 5.70
CA SER A 67 7.34 -2.32 4.54
C SER A 67 6.56 -2.67 3.27
N TYR A 68 6.98 -2.15 2.12
CA TYR A 68 6.37 -2.46 0.83
C TYR A 68 6.45 -3.95 0.51
N VAL A 69 7.52 -4.63 0.92
CA VAL A 69 7.71 -6.07 0.70
C VAL A 69 6.66 -6.92 1.42
N ASP A 70 6.09 -6.40 2.51
CA ASP A 70 5.04 -7.09 3.27
C ASP A 70 3.64 -6.83 2.70
N ILE A 71 3.50 -5.82 1.83
CA ILE A 71 2.21 -5.43 1.27
C ILE A 71 1.97 -6.26 0.00
N PRO A 72 0.89 -7.06 -0.05
CA PRO A 72 0.59 -7.85 -1.23
C PRO A 72 0.50 -6.97 -2.49
N ASN A 73 1.14 -7.42 -3.56
CA ASN A 73 1.17 -6.77 -4.86
C ASN A 73 1.93 -5.43 -4.95
N PHE A 74 2.68 -5.04 -3.92
CA PHE A 74 3.65 -3.97 -4.04
C PHE A 74 4.94 -4.51 -4.66
N PRO A 75 5.59 -3.76 -5.56
CA PRO A 75 6.88 -4.17 -6.10
C PRO A 75 8.00 -3.98 -5.07
N ASP A 76 9.04 -4.79 -5.20
CA ASP A 76 10.28 -4.58 -4.46
C ASP A 76 10.94 -3.28 -4.87
N VAL A 77 11.42 -2.52 -3.88
CA VAL A 77 12.06 -1.22 -4.13
C VAL A 77 13.55 -1.45 -4.32
N SER A 78 14.01 -1.37 -5.57
CA SER A 78 15.40 -1.69 -5.93
C SER A 78 16.34 -0.47 -5.94
N VAL A 79 15.81 0.76 -5.76
CA VAL A 79 16.59 2.00 -5.88
C VAL A 79 17.06 2.53 -4.52
N VAL A 80 18.36 2.81 -4.46
CA VAL A 80 19.04 3.45 -3.33
C VAL A 80 18.40 4.82 -3.02
N GLY A 81 17.82 4.98 -1.84
CA GLY A 81 17.21 6.23 -1.37
C GLY A 81 15.69 6.19 -1.16
N HIS A 82 15.03 5.11 -1.56
CA HIS A 82 13.64 4.83 -1.18
C HIS A 82 13.63 3.79 -0.07
N SER A 83 13.16 4.16 1.13
CA SER A 83 13.06 3.21 2.24
C SER A 83 12.03 2.11 1.96
N GLY A 84 11.08 2.35 1.04
CA GLY A 84 10.12 1.35 0.61
C GLY A 84 9.14 1.01 1.72
N GLU A 85 8.58 2.03 2.35
CA GLU A 85 7.73 1.87 3.52
C GLU A 85 6.50 2.77 3.45
N VAL A 86 5.40 2.31 4.01
CA VAL A 86 4.21 3.10 4.31
C VAL A 86 4.26 3.46 5.80
N VAL A 87 4.13 4.74 6.11
CA VAL A 87 3.98 5.23 7.49
C VAL A 87 2.58 5.80 7.66
N ILE A 88 1.81 5.25 8.60
CA ILE A 88 0.50 5.74 9.00
C ILE A 88 0.64 6.39 10.38
N GLY A 89 0.02 7.53 10.61
CA GLY A 89 0.00 8.19 11.91
C GLY A 89 -0.83 9.46 11.89
N SER A 90 -0.63 10.33 12.88
CA SER A 90 -1.35 11.60 12.99
C SER A 90 -0.40 12.79 12.84
N LEU A 91 -0.75 13.74 11.97
CA LEU A 91 -0.05 15.03 11.89
C LEU A 91 -0.29 15.85 13.18
N THR A 92 0.81 16.30 13.80
CA THR A 92 0.85 16.79 15.19
C THR A 92 -0.11 17.93 15.51
N GLU A 93 -0.28 18.89 14.60
CA GLU A 93 -1.05 20.12 14.91
C GLU A 93 -2.57 19.91 14.98
N ARG A 94 -3.10 18.94 14.22
CA ARG A 94 -4.55 18.72 14.09
C ARG A 94 -4.99 17.28 14.32
N LYS A 95 -4.06 16.41 14.71
CA LYS A 95 -4.25 14.96 14.83
C LYS A 95 -4.84 14.31 13.57
N VAL A 96 -4.57 14.88 12.40
CA VAL A 96 -5.15 14.42 11.13
C VAL A 96 -4.59 13.03 10.79
N PRO A 97 -5.42 11.99 10.69
CA PRO A 97 -4.99 10.66 10.27
C PRO A 97 -4.40 10.71 8.87
N THR A 98 -3.13 10.32 8.74
CA THR A 98 -2.34 10.53 7.54
C THR A 98 -1.56 9.26 7.19
N ILE A 99 -1.50 8.95 5.90
CA ILE A 99 -0.66 7.89 5.33
C ILE A 99 0.42 8.54 4.44
N CYS A 100 1.71 8.33 4.72
CA CYS A 100 2.84 8.71 3.85
C CYS A 100 3.47 7.45 3.25
N PHE A 101 3.54 7.41 1.93
CA PHE A 101 4.33 6.46 1.16
C PHE A 101 5.76 6.99 1.03
N ARG A 102 6.72 6.38 1.75
CA ARG A 102 8.14 6.74 1.70
C ARG A 102 8.80 6.09 0.50
N GLY A 103 8.60 6.75 -0.64
CA GLY A 103 9.09 6.33 -1.94
C GLY A 103 7.96 6.04 -2.91
N ARG A 104 8.30 6.11 -4.20
CA ARG A 104 7.35 5.99 -5.30
C ARG A 104 7.98 5.17 -6.40
N PHE A 105 7.13 4.58 -7.22
CA PHE A 105 7.53 3.79 -8.37
C PHE A 105 7.60 4.69 -9.59
N HIS A 106 8.66 4.58 -10.38
CA HIS A 106 8.83 5.33 -11.60
C HIS A 106 8.72 4.39 -12.81
N SER A 107 8.15 4.91 -13.90
CA SER A 107 8.04 4.15 -15.15
C SER A 107 9.40 3.80 -15.76
N TYR A 108 10.43 4.63 -15.55
CA TYR A 108 11.79 4.36 -16.04
C TYR A 108 12.48 3.18 -15.34
N GLU A 109 11.94 2.71 -14.20
CA GLU A 109 12.42 1.51 -13.50
C GLU A 109 11.82 0.23 -14.11
N GLY A 110 11.01 0.35 -15.18
CA GLY A 110 10.32 -0.77 -15.83
C GLY A 110 8.91 -1.03 -15.28
N HIS A 111 8.41 -0.19 -14.37
CA HIS A 111 7.07 -0.31 -13.83
C HIS A 111 6.01 0.17 -14.83
N ASP A 112 4.91 -0.58 -14.96
CA ASP A 112 3.75 -0.13 -15.72
C ASP A 112 3.03 1.04 -15.02
N MET A 113 2.22 1.80 -15.76
CA MET A 113 1.52 2.96 -15.20
C MET A 113 0.56 2.60 -14.07
N ASN A 114 0.14 1.34 -13.99
CA ASN A 114 -0.73 0.86 -12.95
C ASN A 114 0.01 0.67 -11.62
N THR A 115 1.23 0.17 -11.69
CA THR A 115 2.15 0.06 -10.56
C THR A 115 2.53 1.46 -10.07
N VAL A 116 2.86 2.38 -10.98
CA VAL A 116 3.14 3.79 -10.66
C VAL A 116 1.98 4.44 -9.91
N ALA A 117 0.74 4.18 -10.35
CA ALA A 117 -0.47 4.71 -9.73
C ALA A 117 -0.99 3.90 -8.51
N LEU A 118 -0.32 2.81 -8.14
CA LEU A 118 -0.80 1.88 -7.11
C LEU A 118 -1.04 2.56 -5.75
N PRO A 119 -0.10 3.38 -5.21
CA PRO A 119 -0.32 4.05 -3.92
C PRO A 119 -1.58 4.92 -3.91
N VAL A 120 -1.87 5.62 -5.01
CA VAL A 120 -3.05 6.49 -5.13
C VAL A 120 -4.34 5.68 -5.08
N ARG A 121 -4.39 4.55 -5.78
CA ARG A 121 -5.56 3.66 -5.78
C ARG A 121 -5.80 3.03 -4.40
N VAL A 122 -4.73 2.64 -3.72
CA VAL A 122 -4.77 2.13 -2.33
C VAL A 122 -5.31 3.20 -1.38
N MET A 123 -4.80 4.42 -1.44
CA MET A 123 -5.28 5.54 -0.62
C MET A 123 -6.77 5.79 -0.84
N ARG A 124 -7.22 5.78 -2.10
CA ARG A 124 -8.64 5.95 -2.43
C ARG A 124 -9.51 4.85 -1.85
N CYS A 125 -9.04 3.60 -1.82
CA CYS A 125 -9.73 2.46 -1.19
C CYS A 125 -9.76 2.54 0.34
N LEU A 126 -8.75 3.16 0.96
CA LEU A 126 -8.71 3.40 2.41
C LEU A 126 -9.63 4.54 2.86
N GLY A 127 -10.18 5.32 1.92
CA GLY A 127 -11.11 6.43 2.22
C GLY A 127 -10.45 7.81 2.29
N VAL A 128 -9.18 7.92 1.87
CA VAL A 128 -8.49 9.22 1.70
C VAL A 128 -9.26 10.10 0.71
N LYS A 129 -9.37 11.39 1.03
CA LYS A 129 -10.17 12.39 0.30
C LYS A 129 -9.32 13.30 -0.57
#